data_AF-A0A7S1R929-F1
#
_entry.id   AF-A0A7S1R929-F1
#
_cell.length_a   1.000
_cell.length_b   1.000
_cell.length_c   1.000
_cell.angle_alpha   90.00
_cell.angle_beta   90.00
_cell.angle_gamma   90.00
#
_symmetry.space_group_name_H-M   'P 1'
#
loop_
_entity.id
_entity.type
_entity.pdbx_description
1 polymer ?
#
loop_
_entity_poly.entity_id
_entity_poly.type
_entity_poly.pdbx_seq_one_letter_code
_entity_poly.pdbx_strand_id
1 'polypeptide(L)'
;EVLLVDSDNVFVEDPTQLFETTAYESTGAVFWPDWAFISLTNPFWQIADREAFPLRCIETGQMMFHRGRHWRSLALAHYFNERGPEGYYHFSWGDTQMFAFAWLATHAPFHMVENHLGLAGYVATLPG
;
A
#
# COMPACT_ATOMS: atom_id res chain seq x y z
N GLU A 1 -12.98 6.98 9.03
CA GLU A 1 -12.03 5.85 8.85
C GLU A 1 -12.45 5.07 7.62
N VAL A 2 -11.55 4.37 6.95
CA VAL A 2 -11.83 3.63 5.70
C VAL A 2 -11.02 2.33 5.70
N LEU A 3 -11.69 1.25 5.32
CA LEU A 3 -11.10 0.00 4.86
C LEU A 3 -11.49 -0.14 3.38
N LEU A 4 -10.52 0.05 2.49
CA LEU A 4 -10.68 -0.13 1.05
C LEU A 4 -10.27 -1.56 0.72
N VAL A 5 -11.13 -2.28 -0.01
CA VAL A 5 -10.96 -3.70 -0.32
C VAL A 5 -11.55 -3.99 -1.70
N ASP A 6 -10.84 -4.78 -2.50
CA ASP A 6 -11.30 -5.23 -3.81
C ASP A 6 -12.47 -6.22 -3.72
N SER A 7 -13.22 -6.35 -4.81
CA SER A 7 -14.44 -7.18 -4.84
C SER A 7 -14.18 -8.68 -4.73
N ASP A 8 -12.93 -9.12 -4.93
CA ASP A 8 -12.50 -10.51 -4.85
C ASP A 8 -11.84 -10.87 -3.50
N ASN A 9 -11.77 -9.93 -2.57
CA ASN A 9 -11.34 -10.21 -1.19
C ASN A 9 -12.53 -10.66 -0.33
N VAL A 10 -12.28 -11.68 0.50
CA VAL A 10 -13.27 -12.24 1.43
C VAL A 10 -12.72 -12.18 2.85
N PHE A 11 -13.50 -11.61 3.76
CA PHE A 11 -13.17 -11.62 5.18
C PHE A 11 -13.55 -12.97 5.81
N VAL A 12 -12.60 -13.57 6.52
CA VAL A 12 -12.81 -14.81 7.28
C VAL A 12 -13.36 -14.57 8.69
N GLU A 13 -13.22 -13.34 9.19
CA GLU A 13 -13.64 -12.87 10.51
C GLU A 13 -14.25 -11.45 10.40
N ASP A 14 -14.77 -10.90 11.49
CA ASP A 14 -15.32 -9.55 11.51
C ASP A 14 -14.22 -8.49 11.30
N PRO A 15 -14.24 -7.73 10.18
CA PRO A 15 -13.18 -6.77 9.87
C PRO A 15 -13.21 -5.52 10.76
N THR A 16 -14.27 -5.28 11.55
CA THR A 16 -14.37 -4.08 12.40
C THR A 16 -13.28 -4.05 13.47
N GLN A 17 -12.82 -5.22 13.93
CA GLN A 17 -11.75 -5.36 14.91
C GLN A 17 -10.41 -4.77 14.42
N LEU A 18 -10.23 -4.64 13.10
CA LEU A 18 -9.01 -4.04 12.53
C LEU A 18 -8.82 -2.58 12.96
N PHE A 19 -9.92 -1.83 13.12
CA PHE A 19 -9.90 -0.42 13.54
C PHE A 19 -9.54 -0.24 15.01
N GLU A 20 -9.60 -1.31 15.81
CA GLU A 20 -9.28 -1.31 17.24
C GLU A 20 -7.84 -1.80 17.52
N THR A 21 -7.11 -2.19 16.47
CA THR A 21 -5.73 -2.65 16.64
C THR A 21 -4.80 -1.49 17.04
N THR A 22 -3.81 -1.78 17.88
CA THR A 22 -2.76 -0.81 18.24
C THR A 22 -2.07 -0.22 17.01
N ALA A 23 -1.89 -1.02 15.96
CA ALA A 23 -1.33 -0.58 14.68
C ALA A 23 -2.18 0.54 14.06
N TYR A 24 -3.51 0.36 14.00
CA TYR A 24 -4.40 1.37 13.46
C TYR A 24 -4.56 2.57 14.37
N GLU A 25 -4.76 2.38 15.67
CA GLU A 25 -4.96 3.50 16.59
C GLU A 25 -3.75 4.45 16.62
N SER A 26 -2.53 3.89 16.63
CA SER A 26 -1.29 4.65 16.71
C SER A 26 -0.91 5.39 15.42
N THR A 27 -1.16 4.78 14.26
CA THR A 27 -0.72 5.34 12.97
C THR A 27 -1.86 5.94 12.15
N GLY A 28 -3.09 5.43 12.34
CA GLY A 28 -4.23 5.68 11.48
C GLY A 28 -4.06 5.15 10.06
N ALA A 29 -3.06 4.32 9.75
CA ALA A 29 -2.84 3.72 8.44
C ALA A 29 -2.17 2.34 8.57
N VAL A 30 -2.85 1.31 8.08
CA VAL A 30 -2.35 -0.08 8.06
C VAL A 30 -2.39 -0.56 6.61
N PHE A 31 -1.26 -1.08 6.15
CA PHE A 31 -1.07 -1.56 4.80
C PHE A 31 -0.57 -2.99 4.79
N TRP A 32 -0.92 -3.70 3.73
CA TRP A 32 -0.45 -5.06 3.48
C TRP A 32 0.64 -5.07 2.41
N PRO A 33 1.62 -5.96 2.54
CA PRO A 33 2.73 -6.05 1.61
C PRO A 33 2.33 -6.77 0.32
N ASP A 34 2.55 -6.11 -0.81
CA ASP A 34 2.62 -6.75 -2.12
C ASP A 34 3.97 -7.52 -2.25
N TRP A 35 4.06 -8.39 -3.26
CA TRP A 35 5.18 -9.30 -3.52
C TRP A 35 6.49 -8.57 -3.81
N ALA A 36 6.43 -7.40 -4.44
CA ALA A 36 7.61 -6.65 -4.86
C ALA A 36 8.19 -5.77 -3.75
N PHE A 37 9.51 -5.70 -3.67
CA PHE A 37 10.23 -4.68 -2.88
C PHE A 37 10.47 -3.43 -3.72
N ILE A 38 10.43 -2.28 -3.07
CA ILE A 38 10.91 -1.03 -3.64
C ILE A 38 12.43 -1.13 -3.74
N SER A 39 12.98 -0.88 -4.94
CA SER A 39 14.43 -0.90 -5.13
C SER A 39 15.11 0.09 -4.19
N LEU A 40 16.20 -0.34 -3.53
CA LEU A 40 17.00 0.54 -2.67
C LEU A 40 17.67 1.68 -3.45
N THR A 41 17.86 1.51 -4.77
CA THR A 41 18.42 2.52 -5.66
C THR A 41 17.35 3.35 -6.37
N ASN A 42 16.08 3.20 -6.01
CA ASN A 42 15.01 3.99 -6.59
C ASN A 42 15.25 5.49 -6.29
N PRO A 43 15.27 6.39 -7.30
CA PRO A 43 15.50 7.81 -7.07
C PRO A 43 14.44 8.46 -6.18
N PHE A 44 13.28 7.83 -6.01
CA PHE A 44 12.23 8.32 -5.13
C PHE A 44 12.67 8.46 -3.67
N TRP A 45 13.60 7.63 -3.18
CA TRP A 45 14.12 7.76 -1.81
C TRP A 45 14.73 9.15 -1.56
N GLN A 46 15.47 9.67 -2.55
CA GLN A 46 16.04 11.02 -2.47
C GLN A 46 14.96 12.09 -2.58
N ILE A 47 13.97 11.90 -3.46
CA ILE A 47 12.83 12.83 -3.62
C ILE A 47 12.01 12.92 -2.32
N ALA A 48 11.85 11.80 -1.62
CA ALA A 48 11.13 11.72 -0.36
C ALA A 48 11.96 12.15 0.86
N ASP A 49 13.23 12.54 0.68
CA ASP A 49 14.16 12.83 1.77
C ASP A 49 14.24 11.69 2.81
N ARG A 50 14.43 10.47 2.30
CA ARG A 50 14.52 9.24 3.10
C ARG A 50 15.77 8.44 2.77
N GLU A 51 16.40 7.90 3.79
CA GLU A 51 17.33 6.79 3.61
C GLU A 51 16.57 5.57 3.10
N ALA A 52 17.13 4.86 2.12
CA ALA A 52 16.51 3.68 1.57
C ALA A 52 16.58 2.51 2.56
N PHE A 53 15.47 1.81 2.72
CA PHE A 53 15.38 0.60 3.55
C PHE A 53 14.51 -0.44 2.85
N PRO A 54 14.63 -1.74 3.21
CA PRO A 54 13.77 -2.78 2.65
C PRO A 54 12.30 -2.49 2.97
N LEU A 55 11.55 -2.08 1.95
CA LEU A 55 10.12 -1.81 2.03
C LEU A 55 9.41 -2.51 0.87
N ARG A 56 8.32 -3.21 1.18
CA ARG A 56 7.46 -3.80 0.16
C ARG A 56 6.50 -2.77 -0.41
N CYS A 57 6.09 -2.98 -1.66
CA CYS A 57 4.99 -2.21 -2.26
C CYS A 57 3.71 -2.47 -1.46
N ILE A 58 2.74 -1.55 -1.57
CA ILE A 58 1.46 -1.70 -0.87
C ILE A 58 0.51 -2.47 -1.77
N GLU A 59 -0.16 -3.48 -1.22
CA GLU A 59 -1.29 -4.16 -1.86
C GLU A 59 -2.46 -3.18 -1.96
N THR A 60 -2.71 -2.65 -3.16
CA THR A 60 -3.74 -1.62 -3.36
C THR A 60 -5.15 -2.18 -3.36
N GLY A 61 -5.30 -3.50 -3.53
CA GLY A 61 -6.56 -4.20 -3.36
C GLY A 61 -7.02 -4.31 -1.90
N GLN A 62 -6.19 -3.93 -0.94
CA GLN A 62 -6.63 -3.77 0.46
C GLN A 62 -5.77 -2.82 1.29
N MET A 63 -6.39 -1.74 1.77
CA MET A 63 -5.72 -0.72 2.56
C MET A 63 -6.65 -0.16 3.62
N MET A 64 -6.12 0.11 4.81
CA MET A 64 -6.89 0.71 5.89
C MET A 64 -6.26 2.05 6.29
N PHE A 65 -7.04 3.13 6.32
CA PHE A 65 -6.53 4.46 6.69
C PHE A 65 -7.60 5.43 7.19
N HIS A 66 -7.19 6.38 8.02
CA HIS A 66 -8.01 7.48 8.49
C HIS A 66 -7.88 8.68 7.54
N ARG A 67 -8.86 8.88 6.64
CA ARG A 67 -8.89 9.96 5.63
C ARG A 67 -8.50 11.34 6.17
N GLY A 68 -9.01 11.75 7.33
CA GLY A 68 -8.70 13.05 7.92
C GLY A 68 -7.26 13.22 8.43
N ARG A 69 -6.61 12.13 8.87
CA ARG A 69 -5.23 12.16 9.38
C ARG A 69 -4.22 12.13 8.22
N HIS A 70 -4.60 11.44 7.14
CA HIS A 70 -3.73 11.16 6.00
C HIS A 70 -4.14 11.88 4.70
N TRP A 71 -4.89 12.98 4.80
CA TRP A 71 -5.41 13.67 3.61
C TRP A 71 -4.31 14.16 2.66
N ARG A 72 -3.14 14.56 3.19
CA ARG A 72 -1.98 14.99 2.39
C ARG A 72 -1.40 13.82 1.60
N SER A 73 -1.22 12.67 2.26
CA SER A 73 -0.72 11.45 1.64
C SER A 73 -1.69 10.94 0.57
N LEU A 74 -2.99 11.00 0.84
CA LEU A 74 -4.03 10.66 -0.14
C LEU A 74 -4.03 11.61 -1.35
N ALA A 75 -3.91 12.92 -1.13
CA ALA A 75 -3.84 13.89 -2.22
C ALA A 75 -2.59 13.70 -3.08
N LEU A 76 -1.45 13.40 -2.46
CA LEU A 76 -0.21 13.13 -3.17
C LEU A 76 -0.26 11.79 -3.93
N ALA A 77 -0.82 10.75 -3.33
CA ALA A 77 -1.04 9.47 -4.00
C ALA A 77 -1.95 9.64 -5.22
N HIS A 78 -3.02 10.42 -5.09
CA HIS A 78 -3.90 10.75 -6.22
C HIS A 78 -3.14 11.47 -7.34
N TYR A 79 -2.38 12.51 -6.99
CA TYR A 79 -1.56 13.26 -7.95
C TYR A 79 -0.55 12.36 -8.67
N PHE A 80 0.14 11.46 -7.95
CA PHE A 80 1.08 10.51 -8.53
C PHE A 80 0.41 9.55 -9.51
N ASN A 81 -0.76 9.03 -9.18
CA ASN A 81 -1.49 8.10 -10.04
C ASN A 81 -2.12 8.81 -11.25
N GLU A 82 -2.65 10.03 -11.08
CA GLU A 82 -3.18 10.86 -12.18
C GLU A 82 -2.09 11.15 -13.21
N ARG A 83 -0.89 11.50 -12.76
CA ARG A 83 0.28 11.74 -13.62
C ARG A 83 1.16 10.51 -13.85
N GLY A 84 0.68 9.33 -13.47
CA GLY A 84 1.39 8.06 -13.59
C GLY A 84 2.00 7.87 -14.98
N PRO A 85 1.19 7.93 -16.05
CA PRO A 85 1.66 7.77 -17.43
C PRO A 85 2.67 8.83 -17.89
N GLU A 86 2.64 10.03 -17.32
CA GLU A 86 3.50 11.15 -17.71
C GLU A 86 4.94 11.00 -17.17
N GLY A 87 5.17 10.12 -16.18
CA GLY A 87 6.52 9.91 -15.66
C GLY A 87 6.60 9.00 -14.45
N TYR A 88 5.65 9.04 -13.52
CA TYR A 88 5.79 8.32 -12.25
C TYR A 88 5.82 6.79 -12.41
N TYR A 89 5.06 6.24 -13.37
CA TYR A 89 5.10 4.81 -13.70
C TYR A 89 6.38 4.37 -14.41
N HIS A 90 7.27 5.29 -14.81
CA HIS A 90 8.60 4.92 -15.28
C HIS A 90 9.56 4.60 -14.13
N PHE A 91 9.25 5.10 -12.92
CA PHE A 91 10.01 4.85 -11.70
C PHE A 91 9.36 3.80 -10.80
N SER A 92 8.24 3.22 -11.22
CA SER A 92 7.50 2.24 -10.45
C SER A 92 6.93 1.10 -11.30
N TRP A 93 6.44 0.07 -10.63
CA TRP A 93 5.63 -1.00 -11.22
C TRP A 93 4.14 -0.63 -11.22
N GLY A 94 3.79 0.65 -11.38
CA GLY A 94 2.40 1.14 -11.33
C GLY A 94 2.01 1.80 -10.01
N ASP A 95 0.74 1.64 -9.64
CA ASP A 95 0.04 2.29 -8.52
C ASP A 95 0.49 1.78 -7.14
N THR A 96 0.86 0.51 -7.01
CA THR A 96 1.25 -0.13 -5.73
C THR A 96 2.43 0.54 -5.03
N GLN A 97 3.33 1.16 -5.79
CA GLN A 97 4.42 1.97 -5.24
C GLN A 97 4.01 3.42 -4.98
N MET A 98 3.04 3.97 -5.71
CA MET A 98 2.64 5.38 -5.57
C MET A 98 2.03 5.67 -4.19
N PHE A 99 1.28 4.71 -3.63
CA PHE A 99 0.79 4.83 -2.26
C PHE A 99 1.92 4.83 -1.23
N ALA A 100 2.88 3.90 -1.35
CA ALA A 100 4.03 3.85 -0.45
C ALA A 100 4.85 5.15 -0.51
N PHE A 101 5.09 5.61 -1.74
CA PHE A 101 5.79 6.85 -2.05
C PHE A 101 5.11 8.07 -1.44
N ALA A 102 3.79 8.16 -1.53
CA ALA A 102 3.05 9.28 -0.95
C ALA A 102 3.16 9.32 0.58
N TRP A 103 3.10 8.17 1.26
CA TRP A 103 3.28 8.10 2.71
C TRP A 103 4.72 8.44 3.14
N LEU A 104 5.72 7.94 2.41
CA LEU A 104 7.12 8.25 2.66
C LEU A 104 7.41 9.75 2.53
N ALA A 105 6.99 10.36 1.42
CA ALA A 105 7.25 11.77 1.10
C ALA A 105 6.47 12.75 1.99
N THR A 106 5.34 12.34 2.55
CA THR A 106 4.59 13.16 3.51
C THR A 106 5.03 12.95 4.96
N HIS A 107 6.01 12.07 5.17
CA HIS A 107 6.44 11.60 6.49
C HIS A 107 5.27 11.11 7.37
N ALA A 108 4.23 10.58 6.75
CA ALA A 108 3.05 10.08 7.45
C ALA A 108 3.36 8.72 8.10
N PRO A 109 2.93 8.49 9.35
CA PRO A 109 3.08 7.19 9.98
C PRO A 109 2.15 6.16 9.31
N PHE A 110 2.64 4.93 9.19
CA PHE A 110 1.84 3.77 8.80
C PHE A 110 2.44 2.51 9.43
N HIS A 111 1.63 1.46 9.52
CA HIS A 111 2.06 0.12 9.87
C HIS A 111 2.00 -0.78 8.65
N MET A 112 3.11 -1.44 8.31
CA MET A 112 3.15 -2.48 7.29
C MET A 112 2.99 -3.83 7.99
N VAL A 113 1.96 -4.59 7.62
CA VAL A 113 1.73 -5.95 8.13
C VAL A 113 2.89 -6.86 7.69
N GLU A 114 3.38 -7.71 8.58
CA GLU A 114 4.52 -8.60 8.30
C GLU A 114 4.16 -9.78 7.38
N ASN A 115 2.92 -10.24 7.46
CA ASN A 115 2.44 -11.41 6.73
C ASN A 115 1.87 -11.05 5.36
N HIS A 116 2.15 -11.90 4.38
CA HIS A 116 1.50 -11.86 3.07
C HIS A 116 0.03 -12.26 3.15
N LEU A 117 -0.74 -11.80 2.17
CA LEU A 117 -2.09 -12.27 1.94
C LEU A 117 -2.11 -13.78 1.65
N GLY A 118 -3.11 -14.46 2.23
CA GLY A 118 -3.44 -15.83 1.84
C GLY A 118 -4.08 -15.84 0.47
N LEU A 119 -3.48 -16.56 -0.49
CA LEU A 119 -4.07 -16.79 -1.80
C LEU A 119 -4.93 -18.06 -1.76
N ALA A 120 -6.17 -17.96 -2.24
CA ALA A 120 -7.07 -19.09 -2.42
C ALA A 120 -7.47 -19.19 -3.90
N GLY A 121 -7.23 -20.35 -4.53
CA GLY A 121 -7.54 -20.59 -5.94
C GLY A 121 -7.49 -22.07 -6.31
N TYR A 122 -7.95 -22.40 -7.52
CA TYR A 122 -7.92 -23.76 -8.07
C TYR A 122 -6.91 -23.84 -9.22
N VAL A 123 -6.03 -24.84 -9.20
CA VAL A 123 -5.14 -25.14 -10.34
C VAL A 123 -5.87 -26.09 -11.27
N ALA A 124 -6.31 -25.58 -12.42
CA ALA A 124 -6.84 -26.42 -13.49
C ALA A 124 -5.68 -27.04 -14.28
N THR A 125 -5.49 -28.35 -14.17
CA THR A 125 -4.65 -29.11 -15.10
C THR A 125 -5.35 -29.19 -16.44
N LEU A 126 -4.80 -28.52 -17.46
CA LEU A 126 -5.27 -28.70 -18.83
C LEU A 126 -4.89 -30.11 -19.32
N PRO A 127 -5.82 -30.87 -19.94
CA PRO A 127 -5.45 -32.11 -20.63
C PRO A 127 -4.53 -31.77 -21.81
N GLY A 128 -3.39 -32.47 -21.90
CA GLY A 128 -2.44 -32.36 -23.01
C GLY A 128 -2.89 -33.06 -24.28
#